data_AF-A0AAW6KFX0-F1
#
_entry.id   AF-A0AAW6KFX0-F1
#
_cell.length_a   1.000
_cell.length_b   1.000
_cell.length_c   1.000
_cell.angle_alpha   90.00
_cell.angle_beta   90.00
_cell.angle_gamma   90.00
#
_symmetry.space_group_name_H-M   'P 1'
#
loop_
_entity.id
_entity.type
_entity.pdbx_description
1 polymer ?
#
loop_
_entity_poly.entity_id
_entity_poly.type
_entity_poly.pdbx_seq_one_letter_code
_entity_poly.pdbx_strand_id
1 'polypeptide(L)'
;MNEERGVLDLREHKFAQVASSVLADVKILDKSAQKLVYTMLSMHADNHSKQSFPSIKTLASECFCSENTVREALRKLKEVGLIDIRERRSKESGQLSNLYVLLPIPKAFENEAGGS
;
A
#
# COMPACT_ATOMS: atom_id res chain seq x y z
N MET A 1 17.65 33.83 -13.08
CA MET A 1 17.62 32.76 -14.09
C MET A 1 16.26 32.09 -13.95
N ASN A 2 15.32 32.39 -14.85
CA ASN A 2 14.02 31.71 -14.85
C ASN A 2 14.25 30.33 -15.46
N GLU A 3 14.39 29.31 -14.62
CA GLU A 3 14.22 27.94 -15.06
C GLU A 3 12.72 27.76 -15.36
N GLU A 4 12.37 27.72 -16.65
CA GLU A 4 11.10 27.12 -17.06
C GLU A 4 11.11 25.68 -16.57
N ARG A 5 10.46 25.44 -15.43
CA ARG A 5 10.25 24.11 -14.92
C ARG A 5 9.32 23.40 -15.90
N GLY A 6 9.86 22.39 -16.61
CA GLY A 6 9.07 21.54 -17.49
C GLY A 6 7.89 20.90 -16.74
N VAL A 7 6.81 20.63 -17.45
CA VAL A 7 5.66 19.89 -16.90
C VAL A 7 5.98 18.41 -16.81
N LEU A 8 5.45 17.72 -15.79
CA LEU A 8 5.62 16.27 -15.61
C LEU A 8 4.98 15.50 -16.78
N ASP A 9 5.78 14.71 -17.50
CA ASP A 9 5.26 13.74 -18.48
C ASP A 9 5.02 12.38 -17.82
N LEU A 10 3.74 12.06 -17.58
CA LEU A 10 3.34 10.80 -16.95
C LEU A 10 3.66 9.56 -17.82
N ARG A 11 4.08 9.71 -19.07
CA ARG A 11 4.43 8.57 -19.93
C ARG A 11 5.83 8.04 -19.67
N GLU A 12 6.70 8.84 -19.04
CA GLU A 12 8.11 8.50 -18.82
C GLU A 12 8.37 7.80 -17.48
N HIS A 13 7.34 7.66 -16.64
CA HIS A 13 7.47 7.16 -15.28
C HIS A 13 6.52 6.00 -14.99
N LYS A 14 6.95 5.09 -14.12
CA LYS A 14 6.09 4.06 -13.54
C LYS A 14 5.43 4.62 -12.28
N PHE A 15 4.14 4.38 -12.12
CA PHE A 15 3.36 4.85 -10.99
C PHE A 15 2.79 3.70 -10.18
N ALA A 16 2.79 3.87 -8.86
CA ALA A 16 1.92 3.08 -8.00
C ALA A 16 0.49 3.63 -8.12
N GLN A 17 -0.44 2.79 -8.55
CA GLN A 17 -1.86 3.17 -8.64
C GLN A 17 -2.57 2.81 -7.34
N VAL A 18 -3.21 3.82 -6.74
CA VAL A 18 -3.99 3.67 -5.51
C VAL A 18 -5.31 4.41 -5.70
N ALA A 19 -6.41 3.80 -5.24
CA ALA A 19 -7.72 4.44 -5.31
C ALA A 19 -7.71 5.77 -4.54
N SER A 20 -8.16 6.85 -5.20
CA SER A 20 -8.16 8.19 -4.62
C SER A 20 -8.99 8.25 -3.34
N SER A 21 -10.05 7.45 -3.22
CA SER A 21 -10.89 7.41 -2.03
C SER A 21 -10.16 6.83 -0.80
N VAL A 22 -9.27 5.86 -0.99
CA VAL A 22 -8.41 5.33 0.09
C VAL A 22 -7.37 6.37 0.52
N LEU A 23 -6.78 7.11 -0.43
CA LEU A 23 -5.82 8.17 -0.11
C LEU A 23 -6.48 9.38 0.56
N ALA A 24 -7.72 9.70 0.17
CA ALA A 24 -8.49 10.81 0.72
C ALA A 24 -9.13 10.50 2.08
N ASP A 25 -9.29 9.22 2.45
CA ASP A 25 -9.90 8.85 3.72
C ASP A 25 -9.11 9.40 4.92
N VAL A 26 -9.82 9.99 5.88
CA VAL A 26 -9.26 10.52 7.13
C VAL A 26 -9.97 9.94 8.35
N LYS A 27 -10.93 9.03 8.14
CA LYS A 27 -11.78 8.46 9.20
C LYS A 27 -11.31 7.06 9.58
N ILE A 28 -10.92 6.25 8.60
CA ILE A 28 -10.58 4.83 8.79
C ILE A 28 -9.06 4.64 8.91
N LEU A 29 -8.30 5.29 8.03
CA LEU A 29 -6.85 5.34 8.01
C LEU A 29 -6.36 6.61 8.73
N ASP A 30 -6.18 6.49 10.04
CA ASP A 30 -5.85 7.57 10.96
C ASP A 30 -4.35 7.91 11.04
N LYS A 31 -3.49 7.16 10.35
CA LYS A 31 -2.03 7.38 10.35
C LYS A 31 -1.47 7.41 8.93
N SER A 32 -0.56 8.35 8.68
CA SER A 32 0.17 8.47 7.41
C SER A 32 0.86 7.16 6.99
N ALA A 33 1.44 6.44 7.94
CA ALA A 33 2.09 5.16 7.69
C ALA A 33 1.15 4.09 7.11
N GLN A 34 -0.14 4.09 7.43
CA GLN A 34 -1.09 3.13 6.86
C GLN A 34 -1.27 3.36 5.36
N LYS A 35 -1.43 4.63 4.95
CA LYS A 35 -1.55 5.02 3.53
C LYS A 35 -0.25 4.76 2.77
N LEU A 36 0.89 5.08 3.38
CA LEU A 36 2.20 4.88 2.75
C LEU A 36 2.50 3.39 2.56
N VAL A 37 2.29 2.55 3.60
CA VAL A 37 2.46 1.10 3.50
C VAL A 37 1.53 0.51 2.43
N TYR A 38 0.26 0.92 2.37
CA TYR A 38 -0.67 0.47 1.33
C TYR A 38 -0.17 0.85 -0.07
N THR A 39 0.31 2.08 -0.25
CA THR A 39 0.88 2.57 -1.52
C THR A 39 2.10 1.76 -1.94
N MET A 40 3.00 1.43 -1.00
CA MET A 40 4.16 0.60 -1.29
C MET A 40 3.78 -0.83 -1.65
N LEU A 41 2.78 -1.42 -0.97
CA LEU A 41 2.23 -2.72 -1.37
C LEU A 41 1.63 -2.67 -2.77
N SER A 42 0.93 -1.60 -3.15
CA SER A 42 0.43 -1.38 -4.52
C SER A 42 1.55 -1.23 -5.54
N MET A 43 2.67 -0.61 -5.17
CA MET A 43 3.84 -0.46 -6.04
C MET A 43 4.53 -1.81 -6.30
N HIS A 44 4.62 -2.67 -5.27
CA HIS A 44 5.24 -4.00 -5.37
C HIS A 44 4.30 -5.08 -5.92
N ALA A 45 3.00 -4.81 -6.01
CA ALA A 45 2.01 -5.80 -6.42
C ALA A 45 2.15 -6.15 -7.89
N ASP A 46 2.11 -7.44 -8.19
CA ASP A 46 2.01 -7.92 -9.56
C ASP A 46 0.67 -7.49 -10.18
N ASN A 47 0.73 -7.10 -11.46
CA ASN A 47 -0.40 -6.51 -12.16
C ASN A 47 -1.56 -7.49 -12.36
N HIS A 48 -1.30 -8.80 -12.42
CA HIS A 48 -2.35 -9.79 -12.64
C HIS A 48 -2.87 -10.36 -11.33
N SER A 49 -1.98 -10.83 -10.48
CA SER A 49 -2.32 -11.52 -9.23
C SER A 49 -2.62 -10.58 -8.07
N LYS A 50 -2.19 -9.31 -8.15
CA LYS A 50 -2.26 -8.32 -7.06
C LYS A 50 -1.55 -8.76 -5.79
N GLN A 51 -0.53 -9.61 -5.94
CA GLN A 51 0.28 -10.15 -4.86
C GLN A 51 1.63 -9.45 -4.77
N SER A 52 2.13 -9.27 -3.55
CA SER A 52 3.49 -8.83 -3.28
C SER A 52 4.04 -9.53 -2.03
N PHE A 53 5.36 -9.57 -1.88
CA PHE A 53 6.02 -10.21 -0.75
C PHE A 53 7.23 -9.43 -0.19
N PRO A 54 7.20 -8.08 -0.14
CA PRO A 54 8.27 -7.33 0.50
C PRO A 54 8.40 -7.73 1.97
N SER A 55 9.63 -7.73 2.49
CA SER A 55 9.83 -7.99 3.92
C SER A 55 9.35 -6.80 4.77
N ILE A 56 9.07 -7.02 6.06
CA ILE A 56 8.76 -5.92 6.99
C ILE A 56 9.91 -4.89 7.02
N LYS A 57 11.15 -5.37 6.96
CA LYS A 57 12.36 -4.53 6.90
C LYS A 57 12.39 -3.67 5.62
N THR A 58 12.04 -4.25 4.48
CA THR A 58 11.94 -3.53 3.19
C THR A 58 10.91 -2.42 3.29
N LEU A 59 9.70 -2.75 3.74
CA LEU A 59 8.62 -1.76 3.92
C LEU A 59 9.01 -0.67 4.93
N ALA A 60 9.69 -1.01 6.03
CA ALA A 60 10.14 -0.05 7.03
C ALA A 60 11.14 0.95 6.43
N SER A 61 12.09 0.46 5.64
CA SER A 61 13.06 1.29 4.93
C SER A 61 12.39 2.21 3.91
N GLU A 62 11.49 1.67 3.08
CA GLU A 62 10.84 2.43 2.01
C GLU A 62 9.79 3.43 2.54
N CYS A 63 9.05 3.06 3.59
CA CYS A 63 8.08 3.91 4.24
C CYS A 63 8.72 4.87 5.26
N PHE A 64 10.04 4.81 5.44
CA PHE A 64 10.80 5.63 6.38
C PHE A 64 10.22 5.60 7.81
N CYS A 65 9.93 4.41 8.33
CA CYS A 65 9.37 4.23 9.66
C CYS A 65 9.89 2.96 10.35
N SER A 66 9.55 2.76 11.63
CA SER A 66 9.96 1.56 12.35
C SER A 66 9.24 0.31 11.84
N GLU A 67 9.87 -0.86 11.98
CA GLU A 67 9.18 -2.13 11.68
C GLU A 67 7.90 -2.32 12.51
N ASN A 68 7.86 -1.80 13.74
CA ASN A 68 6.65 -1.83 14.57
C ASN A 68 5.52 -1.00 13.94
N THR A 69 5.85 0.19 13.43
CA THR A 69 4.90 1.05 12.69
C THR A 69 4.35 0.34 11.45
N VAL A 70 5.20 -0.39 10.71
CA VAL A 70 4.77 -1.22 9.57
C VAL A 70 3.82 -2.32 10.01
N ARG A 71 4.14 -3.08 11.07
CA ARG A 71 3.26 -4.15 11.59
C ARG A 71 1.90 -3.61 12.00
N GLU A 72 1.85 -2.47 12.67
CA GLU A 72 0.62 -1.78 13.06
C GLU A 72 -0.19 -1.31 11.84
N ALA A 73 0.48 -0.75 10.82
CA ALA A 73 -0.17 -0.38 9.57
C ALA A 73 -0.75 -1.60 8.85
N LEU A 74 0.01 -2.68 8.70
CA LEU A 74 -0.46 -3.93 8.07
C LEU A 74 -1.64 -4.54 8.83
N ARG A 75 -1.60 -4.53 10.17
CA ARG A 75 -2.71 -4.98 11.01
C ARG A 75 -3.98 -4.17 10.72
N LYS A 76 -3.86 -2.85 10.66
CA LYS A 76 -5.00 -1.98 10.34
C LYS A 76 -5.52 -2.22 8.93
N LEU A 77 -4.65 -2.30 7.92
CA LEU A 77 -5.03 -2.54 6.52
C LEU A 77 -5.77 -3.88 6.36
N LYS A 78 -5.34 -4.93 7.08
CA LYS A 78 -6.03 -6.22 7.12
C LYS A 78 -7.39 -6.12 7.82
N GLU A 79 -7.43 -5.46 8.97
CA GLU A 79 -8.67 -5.23 9.75
C GLU A 79 -9.75 -4.55 8.91
N VAL A 80 -9.38 -3.54 8.12
CA VAL A 80 -10.33 -2.78 7.29
C VAL A 80 -10.61 -3.41 5.93
N GLY A 81 -9.99 -4.55 5.62
CA GLY A 81 -10.24 -5.31 4.40
C GLY A 81 -9.60 -4.76 3.13
N LEU A 82 -8.55 -3.93 3.23
CA LEU A 82 -7.79 -3.45 2.07
C LEU A 82 -6.75 -4.47 1.57
N ILE A 83 -6.26 -5.33 2.47
CA ILE A 83 -5.29 -6.39 2.15
C ILE A 83 -5.63 -7.70 2.86
N ASP A 84 -5.16 -8.81 2.29
CA ASP A 84 -4.98 -10.08 3.01
C ASP A 84 -3.49 -10.32 3.29
N ILE A 85 -3.18 -11.03 4.39
CA ILE A 85 -1.82 -11.37 4.80
C ILE A 85 -1.75 -12.87 5.04
N ARG A 86 -0.91 -13.56 4.26
CA ARG A 86 -0.70 -15.01 4.35
C ARG A 86 0.74 -15.31 4.74
N GLU A 87 0.92 -16.08 5.81
CA GLU A 87 2.24 -16.59 6.19
C GLU A 87 2.81 -17.49 5.09
N ARG A 88 4.10 -17.36 4.82
CA ARG A 88 4.84 -18.25 3.93
C ARG A 88 5.89 -19.00 4.72
N ARG A 89 5.97 -20.31 4.51
CA ARG A 89 7.01 -21.17 5.10
C ARG A 89 7.68 -21.96 3.99
N SER A 90 9.00 -22.02 4.03
CA SER A 90 9.80 -22.94 3.22
C SER A 90 10.16 -24.16 4.05
N LYS A 91 10.23 -25.34 3.41
CA LYS A 91 10.75 -26.55 4.05
C LYS A 91 12.25 -26.46 4.35
N GLU A 92 12.99 -25.63 3.61
CA GLU A 92 14.45 -25.52 3.71
C GLU A 92 14.92 -24.33 4.55
N SER A 93 14.27 -23.17 4.43
CA SER A 93 14.74 -21.90 5.01
C SER A 93 13.89 -21.36 6.15
N GLY A 94 12.88 -22.11 6.60
CA GLY A 94 12.01 -21.68 7.70
C GLY A 94 10.97 -20.63 7.27
N GLN A 95 10.79 -19.58 8.08
CA GLN A 95 9.79 -18.54 7.84
C GLN A 95 10.23 -17.59 6.72
N LEU A 96 9.39 -17.45 5.69
CA LEU A 96 9.59 -16.50 4.59
C LEU A 96 8.84 -15.19 4.89
N SER A 97 9.13 -14.13 4.11
CA SER A 97 8.29 -12.92 4.15
C SER A 97 6.84 -13.25 3.80
N ASN A 98 5.91 -12.58 4.46
CA ASN A 98 4.48 -12.76 4.22
C ASN A 98 4.13 -12.46 2.75
N LEU A 99 3.10 -13.14 2.25
CA LEU A 99 2.41 -12.76 1.03
C LEU A 99 1.33 -11.76 1.39
N TYR A 100 1.32 -10.62 0.71
CA TYR A 100 0.27 -9.63 0.77
C TYR A 100 -0.55 -9.69 -0.50
N VAL A 101 -1.86 -9.61 -0.38
CA VAL A 101 -2.78 -9.58 -1.52
C VAL A 101 -3.65 -8.33 -1.40
N LEU A 102 -3.68 -7.48 -2.44
CA LEU A 102 -4.60 -6.35 -2.47
C LEU A 102 -6.02 -6.85 -2.73
N LEU A 103 -6.97 -6.38 -1.92
CA LEU A 103 -8.37 -6.76 -2.02
C LEU A 103 -9.19 -5.67 -2.75
N PRO A 104 -10.39 -6.00 -3.25
CA PRO A 104 -11.33 -4.98 -3.72
C PRO A 104 -11.57 -3.92 -2.64
N ILE A 105 -11.72 -2.66 -3.07
CA ILE A 105 -11.92 -1.54 -2.14
C ILE A 105 -13.23 -1.77 -1.36
N PRO A 106 -13.18 -1.82 -0.02
CA PRO A 106 -14.39 -1.97 0.78
C PRO A 106 -15.31 -0.76 0.63
N LYS A 107 -16.63 -0.98 0.69
CA LYS A 107 -17.64 0.09 0.63
C LYS A 107 -17.43 1.21 1.65
N ALA A 108 -16.80 0.91 2.79
CA ALA A 108 -16.46 1.92 3.79
C ALA A 108 -15.51 3.02 3.28
N PHE A 109 -14.77 2.75 2.19
CA PHE A 109 -13.91 3.69 1.49
C PHE A 109 -14.55 4.26 0.22
N GLU A 110 -15.78 3.87 -0.12
CA GLU A 110 -16.54 4.54 -1.16
C GLU A 110 -17.12 5.80 -0.51
N ASN A 111 -16.66 6.97 -0.97
CA ASN A 111 -17.31 8.21 -0.58
C ASN A 111 -18.78 8.11 -1.00
N GLU A 112 -19.71 8.60 -0.18
CA GLU A 112 -21.05 8.98 -0.63
C GLU A 112 -20.91 10.16 -1.61
N ALA A 113 -20.37 9.90 -2.80
CA ALA A 113 -20.06 10.90 -3.81
C ALA A 113 -20.70 10.46 -5.14
N GLY A 114 -22.03 10.40 -5.10
CA GLY A 114 -22.90 10.72 -6.22
C GLY A 114 -23.69 12.00 -5.95
N GLY A 115 -23.13 12.96 -5.22
CA GLY A 115 -23.81 14.19 -4.81
C GLY A 115 -22.90 15.41 -4.91
N SER A 116 -22.74 15.94 -6.13
CA SER A 116 -22.64 17.36 -6.52
C SER A 116 -22.24 17.44 -7.99
#